data_AF-A0A1M6YEN3-F1
#
_entry.id   AF-A0A1M6YEN3-F1
#
_cell.length_a   1.000
_cell.length_b   1.000
_cell.length_c   1.000
_cell.angle_alpha   90.00
_cell.angle_beta   90.00
_cell.angle_gamma   90.00
#
_symmetry.space_group_name_H-M   'P 1'
#
loop_
_entity.id
_entity.type
_entity.pdbx_description
1 polymer ?
#
loop_
_entity_poly.entity_id
_entity_poly.type
_entity_poly.pdbx_seq_one_letter_code
_entity_poly.pdbx_strand_id
1 'polypeptide(L)'
;MKSRIILTVLAALLALAVVPAHATDEHTYGKDEYAIIRDGLSPNEKLSLASHGDGEGGNENFHVWLMSEPAHRRIARLEDIGSRGILDTGPKAYYAFWSANSRYVALTYRSERHVVEFEL
;
A
#
# COMPACT_ATOMS: atom_id res chain seq x y z
N MET A 1 20.68 26.06 36.95
CA MET A 1 19.45 25.21 36.97
C MET A 1 18.66 25.25 35.67
N LYS A 2 18.24 26.44 35.18
CA LYS A 2 17.45 26.59 33.94
C LYS A 2 18.08 25.94 32.68
N SER A 3 19.40 26.08 32.50
CA SER A 3 20.11 25.51 31.33
C SER A 3 20.15 23.97 31.31
N ARG A 4 20.12 23.31 32.48
CA ARG A 4 20.09 21.85 32.55
C ARG A 4 18.73 21.32 32.13
N ILE A 5 17.65 21.98 32.55
CA ILE A 5 16.27 21.63 32.18
C ILE A 5 16.07 21.80 30.67
N ILE A 6 16.60 22.87 30.08
CA ILE A 6 16.54 23.09 28.62
C ILE A 6 17.29 21.99 27.85
N LEU A 7 18.50 21.60 28.31
CA LEU A 7 19.24 20.51 27.67
C LEU A 7 18.50 19.17 27.77
N THR A 8 17.88 18.88 28.91
CA THR A 8 17.12 17.64 29.09
C THR A 8 15.88 17.59 28.19
N VAL A 9 15.17 18.71 28.05
CA VAL A 9 14.01 18.81 27.15
C VAL A 9 14.44 18.69 25.69
N LEU A 10 15.55 19.32 25.30
CA LEU A 10 16.08 19.23 23.94
C LEU A 10 16.54 17.79 23.60
N ALA A 11 17.24 17.12 24.52
CA ALA A 11 17.65 15.73 24.34
C ALA A 11 16.45 14.77 24.24
N ALA A 12 15.39 15.02 25.02
CA ALA A 12 14.14 14.24 24.94
C ALA A 12 13.41 14.45 23.59
N LEU A 13 13.39 15.68 23.08
CA LEU A 13 12.81 15.98 21.75
C LEU A 13 13.62 15.37 20.60
N LEU A 14 14.96 15.37 20.68
CA LEU A 14 15.79 14.69 19.70
C LEU A 14 15.60 13.17 19.71
N ALA A 15 15.38 12.56 20.87
CA ALA A 15 15.09 11.12 20.96
C ALA A 15 13.74 10.74 20.32
N LEU A 16 12.77 11.65 20.32
CA LEU A 16 11.47 11.50 19.64
C LEU A 16 11.54 11.72 18.12
N ALA A 17 12.62 12.31 17.60
CA ALA A 17 12.81 12.51 16.16
C ALA A 17 13.38 11.28 15.43
N VAL A 18 13.80 10.24 16.17
CA VAL A 18 14.41 9.02 15.59
C VAL A 18 13.37 7.93 15.34
N VAL A 19 12.08 8.18 15.57
CA VAL A 19 11.05 7.20 15.22
C VAL A 19 10.93 7.18 13.69
N PRO A 20 11.29 6.08 13.00
CA PRO A 20 11.01 5.97 11.58
C PRO A 20 9.52 6.22 11.37
N ALA A 21 9.20 7.21 10.55
CA ALA A 21 7.84 7.44 10.10
C ALA A 21 7.47 6.31 9.13
N HIS A 22 7.14 5.13 9.66
CA HIS A 22 6.59 4.01 8.90
C HIS A 22 5.17 4.38 8.47
N ALA A 23 5.05 5.22 7.45
CA ALA A 23 3.79 5.63 6.88
C ALA A 23 3.36 4.75 5.69
N THR A 24 4.22 3.79 5.30
CA THR A 24 3.99 2.80 4.25
C THR A 24 3.14 1.64 4.78
N ASP A 25 2.08 1.28 4.05
CA ASP A 25 1.36 0.02 4.25
C ASP A 25 2.13 -1.07 3.50
N GLU A 26 2.65 -2.04 4.24
CA GLU A 26 3.40 -3.17 3.72
C GLU A 26 2.74 -4.47 4.15
N HIS A 27 2.91 -5.51 3.35
CA HIS A 27 2.44 -6.86 3.66
C HIS A 27 3.48 -7.87 3.22
N THR A 28 3.81 -8.82 4.09
CA THR A 28 4.67 -9.96 3.73
C THR A 28 3.77 -11.06 3.19
N TYR A 29 3.79 -11.24 1.87
CA TYR A 29 3.00 -12.25 1.20
C TYR A 29 3.63 -13.63 1.35
N GLY A 30 2.78 -14.62 1.62
CA GLY A 30 3.09 -16.03 1.42
C GLY A 30 3.28 -16.36 -0.05
N LYS A 31 3.86 -17.54 -0.31
CA LYS A 31 4.00 -18.07 -1.67
C LYS A 31 2.62 -18.22 -2.31
N ASP A 32 2.44 -17.62 -3.48
CA ASP A 32 1.18 -17.61 -4.24
C ASP A 32 -0.01 -16.98 -3.47
N GLU A 33 0.26 -16.15 -2.46
CA GLU A 33 -0.77 -15.41 -1.71
C GLU A 33 -1.14 -14.11 -2.44
N TYR A 34 -2.34 -14.05 -3.01
CA TYR A 34 -2.88 -12.83 -3.61
C TYR A 34 -3.89 -12.21 -2.65
N ALA A 35 -3.48 -11.18 -1.91
CA ALA A 35 -4.36 -10.58 -0.91
C ALA A 35 -5.37 -9.64 -1.57
N ILE A 36 -6.66 -9.94 -1.47
CA ILE A 36 -7.74 -9.09 -1.98
C ILE A 36 -7.61 -7.69 -1.35
N ILE A 37 -7.53 -6.67 -2.20
CA ILE A 37 -7.42 -5.27 -1.75
C ILE A 37 -8.74 -4.81 -1.15
N ARG A 38 -8.72 -3.67 -0.46
CA ARG A 38 -9.94 -3.13 0.13
C ARG A 38 -11.01 -2.87 -0.94
N ASP A 39 -12.22 -3.36 -0.65
CA ASP A 39 -13.39 -3.30 -1.53
C ASP A 39 -13.16 -3.99 -2.90
N GLY A 40 -12.16 -4.88 -2.97
CA GLY A 40 -11.67 -5.50 -4.19
C GLY A 40 -12.59 -6.53 -4.83
N LEU A 41 -13.52 -7.13 -4.08
CA LEU A 41 -14.49 -8.11 -4.60
C LEU A 41 -15.60 -7.38 -5.38
N SER A 42 -15.90 -7.85 -6.60
CA SER A 42 -16.95 -7.28 -7.42
C SER A 42 -18.35 -7.55 -6.86
N PRO A 43 -19.36 -6.71 -7.16
CA PRO A 43 -20.73 -6.90 -6.68
C PRO A 43 -21.37 -8.25 -7.02
N ASN A 44 -20.97 -8.86 -8.14
CA ASN A 44 -21.44 -10.19 -8.54
C ASN A 44 -20.55 -11.35 -8.01
N GLU A 45 -19.51 -11.02 -7.25
CA GLU A 45 -18.57 -11.96 -6.61
C GLU A 45 -17.83 -12.89 -7.60
N LYS A 46 -17.73 -12.49 -8.88
CA LYS A 46 -17.02 -13.26 -9.92
C LYS A 46 -15.62 -12.76 -10.22
N LEU A 47 -15.31 -11.55 -9.79
CA LEU A 47 -14.00 -10.92 -9.99
C LEU A 47 -13.52 -10.35 -8.67
N SER A 48 -12.21 -10.33 -8.48
CA SER A 48 -11.60 -9.55 -7.41
C SER A 48 -10.36 -8.82 -7.91
N LEU A 49 -10.00 -7.74 -7.23
CA LEU A 49 -8.67 -7.14 -7.31
C LEU A 49 -7.84 -7.59 -6.12
N ALA A 50 -6.65 -8.12 -6.38
CA ALA A 50 -5.75 -8.64 -5.35
C ALA A 50 -4.32 -8.17 -5.58
N SER A 51 -3.59 -7.97 -4.50
CA SER A 51 -2.22 -7.47 -4.48
C SER A 51 -1.24 -8.62 -4.29
N HIS A 52 -0.14 -8.59 -5.04
CA HIS A 52 1.02 -9.48 -4.88
C HIS A 52 2.16 -8.99 -5.80
N GLY A 53 3.39 -9.13 -5.34
CA GLY A 53 4.62 -8.96 -6.11
C GLY A 53 5.42 -10.26 -6.20
N ASP A 54 6.59 -10.18 -6.79
CA ASP A 54 7.60 -11.22 -6.84
C ASP A 54 8.47 -11.23 -5.56
N GLY A 55 9.46 -12.14 -5.52
CA GLY A 55 10.48 -12.19 -4.48
C GLY A 55 10.04 -12.90 -3.19
N GLU A 56 10.98 -13.02 -2.25
CA GLU A 56 10.67 -13.56 -0.92
C GLU A 56 9.87 -12.54 -0.11
N GLY A 57 8.59 -12.83 0.08
CA GLY A 57 7.64 -11.91 0.72
C GLY A 57 6.73 -11.15 -0.25
N GLY A 58 6.84 -11.40 -1.56
CA GLY A 58 5.89 -10.95 -2.59
C GLY A 58 5.72 -9.43 -2.70
N ASN A 59 6.80 -8.67 -2.51
CA ASN A 59 6.81 -7.21 -2.52
C ASN A 59 7.73 -6.62 -3.61
N GLU A 60 8.58 -7.43 -4.24
CA GLU A 60 9.36 -7.02 -5.40
C GLU A 60 8.46 -6.91 -6.62
N ASN A 61 8.70 -5.98 -7.56
CA ASN A 61 7.82 -5.78 -8.73
C ASN A 61 6.33 -5.83 -8.35
N PHE A 62 5.93 -5.09 -7.32
CA PHE A 62 4.59 -5.17 -6.76
C PHE A 62 3.50 -4.76 -7.76
N HIS A 63 2.42 -5.54 -7.84
CA HIS A 63 1.26 -5.24 -8.69
C HIS A 63 -0.09 -5.52 -8.01
N VAL A 64 -1.14 -4.91 -8.56
CA VAL A 64 -2.53 -5.37 -8.36
C VAL A 64 -2.96 -6.17 -9.60
N TRP A 65 -3.64 -7.27 -9.34
CA TRP A 65 -4.07 -8.28 -10.29
C TRP A 65 -5.58 -8.36 -10.31
N LEU A 66 -6.14 -8.53 -11.50
CA LEU A 66 -7.50 -8.96 -11.69
C LEU A 66 -7.56 -10.49 -11.54
N MET A 67 -8.47 -10.97 -10.70
CA MET A 67 -8.64 -12.39 -10.37
C MET A 67 -10.04 -12.88 -10.78
N SER A 68 -10.14 -14.16 -11.14
CA SER A 68 -11.41 -14.87 -11.32
C SER A 68 -11.82 -15.55 -10.03
N GLU A 69 -13.03 -15.30 -9.56
CA GLU A 69 -13.59 -15.89 -8.33
C GLU A 69 -14.65 -16.96 -8.62
N PRO A 70 -14.85 -17.96 -7.74
CA PRO A 70 -14.22 -18.13 -6.40
C PRO A 70 -12.90 -18.93 -6.41
N ALA A 71 -12.41 -19.33 -7.58
CA ALA A 71 -11.19 -20.11 -7.70
C ALA A 71 -9.91 -19.30 -7.45
N HIS A 72 -10.04 -17.99 -7.22
CA HIS A 72 -8.96 -17.05 -6.97
C HIS A 72 -7.78 -17.16 -7.95
N ARG A 73 -8.08 -17.23 -9.26
CA ARG A 73 -7.07 -17.38 -10.32
C ARG A 73 -6.75 -16.05 -10.99
N ARG A 74 -5.47 -15.77 -11.22
CA ARG A 74 -5.04 -14.59 -11.99
C ARG A 74 -5.63 -14.58 -13.40
N ILE A 75 -6.19 -13.44 -13.80
CA ILE A 75 -6.63 -13.14 -15.16
C ILE A 75 -5.62 -12.21 -15.84
N ALA A 76 -5.33 -11.06 -15.21
CA ALA A 76 -4.49 -10.02 -15.78
C ALA A 76 -3.84 -9.17 -14.69
N ARG A 77 -2.70 -8.57 -15.02
CA ARG A 77 -2.06 -7.52 -14.23
C ARG A 77 -2.69 -6.17 -14.59
N LEU A 78 -2.96 -5.33 -13.59
CA LEU A 78 -3.31 -3.93 -13.85
C LEU A 78 -2.02 -3.16 -14.11
N GLU A 79 -1.93 -2.54 -15.28
CA GLU A 79 -0.76 -1.75 -15.70
C GLU A 79 -0.60 -0.48 -14.83
N ASP A 80 0.60 0.11 -14.84
CA ASP A 80 0.93 1.38 -14.18
C ASP A 80 0.91 1.45 -12.65
N ILE A 81 0.66 0.34 -11.97
CA ILE A 81 0.81 0.23 -10.52
C ILE A 81 2.25 -0.16 -10.20
N GLY A 82 2.93 0.65 -9.40
CA GLY A 82 4.32 0.48 -8.98
C GLY A 82 5.35 1.17 -9.87
N SER A 83 5.02 1.52 -11.12
CA SER A 83 5.96 2.15 -12.07
C SER A 83 6.29 3.62 -11.75
N ARG A 84 5.50 4.28 -10.88
CA ARG A 84 5.62 5.72 -10.55
C ARG A 84 6.15 6.00 -9.14
N GLY A 85 6.89 5.06 -8.54
CA GLY A 85 7.42 5.23 -7.18
C GLY A 85 6.36 5.02 -6.08
N ILE A 86 5.46 4.04 -6.26
CA ILE A 86 4.53 3.67 -5.19
C ILE A 86 5.30 2.85 -4.15
N LEU A 87 5.37 3.35 -2.92
CA LEU A 87 6.07 2.67 -1.81
C LEU A 87 5.17 1.66 -1.05
N ASP A 88 3.85 1.80 -1.17
CA ASP A 88 2.90 0.91 -0.51
C ASP A 88 2.75 -0.42 -1.26
N THR A 89 3.02 -1.51 -0.56
CA THR A 89 2.84 -2.88 -1.07
C THR A 89 1.74 -3.64 -0.34
N GLY A 90 1.13 -3.05 0.70
CA GLY A 90 0.06 -3.68 1.46
C GLY A 90 -1.32 -3.57 0.77
N PRO A 91 -2.21 -4.56 0.96
CA PRO A 91 -3.54 -4.57 0.34
C PRO A 91 -4.47 -3.43 0.82
N LYS A 92 -4.16 -2.78 1.96
CA LYS A 92 -5.01 -1.73 2.54
C LYS A 92 -4.67 -0.33 2.00
N ALA A 93 -3.55 -0.19 1.29
CA ALA A 93 -3.22 1.04 0.57
C ALA A 93 -4.06 1.24 -0.70
N TYR A 94 -4.72 0.20 -1.20
CA TYR A 94 -5.44 0.18 -2.47
C TYR A 94 -6.93 0.00 -2.25
N TYR A 95 -7.74 0.74 -3.00
CA TYR A 95 -9.20 0.80 -2.86
C TYR A 95 -9.85 0.64 -4.23
N ALA A 96 -10.75 -0.33 -4.35
CA ALA A 96 -11.51 -0.57 -5.56
C ALA A 96 -12.91 0.05 -5.49
N PHE A 97 -13.36 0.60 -6.60
CA PHE A 97 -14.71 1.12 -6.78
C PHE A 97 -15.34 0.47 -7.99
N TRP A 98 -16.17 -0.54 -7.74
CA TRP A 98 -16.84 -1.29 -8.77
C TRP A 98 -18.11 -0.57 -9.23
N SER A 99 -18.34 -0.56 -10.55
CA SER A 99 -19.66 -0.33 -11.11
C SER A 99 -20.64 -1.42 -10.64
N ALA A 100 -21.92 -1.05 -10.46
CA ALA A 100 -22.94 -1.98 -9.98
C ALA A 100 -23.11 -3.23 -10.86
N ASN A 101 -22.84 -3.12 -12.16
CA ASN A 101 -22.89 -4.25 -13.10
C ASN A 101 -21.57 -5.06 -13.17
N SER A 102 -20.59 -4.75 -12.32
CA SER A 102 -19.27 -5.40 -12.26
C SER A 102 -18.44 -5.32 -13.56
N ARG A 103 -18.76 -4.41 -14.49
CA ARG A 103 -18.06 -4.31 -15.80
C ARG A 103 -16.87 -3.35 -15.79
N TYR A 104 -16.91 -2.39 -14.88
CA TYR A 104 -15.89 -1.36 -14.71
C TYR A 104 -15.46 -1.31 -13.25
N VAL A 105 -14.17 -1.04 -13.04
CA VAL A 105 -13.59 -0.79 -11.73
C VAL A 105 -12.64 0.39 -11.84
N ALA A 106 -12.72 1.30 -10.87
CA ALA A 106 -11.69 2.30 -10.65
C ALA A 106 -10.83 1.85 -9.47
N LEU A 107 -9.52 2.07 -9.59
CA LEU A 107 -8.56 1.83 -8.52
C LEU A 107 -7.99 3.17 -8.07
N THR A 108 -8.01 3.41 -6.77
CA THR A 108 -7.22 4.47 -6.14
C THR A 108 -6.28 3.86 -5.12
N TYR A 109 -5.21 4.58 -4.84
CA TYR A 109 -4.20 4.20 -3.87
C TYR A 109 -3.75 5.43 -3.11
N ARG A 110 -3.18 5.22 -1.93
CA ARG A 110 -2.52 6.30 -1.18
C ARG A 110 -1.33 6.79 -2.02
N SER A 111 -1.45 7.99 -2.59
CA SER A 111 -0.29 8.66 -3.19
C SER A 111 0.58 9.24 -2.07
N GLU A 112 1.89 9.18 -2.24
CA GLU A 112 2.87 9.66 -1.27
C GLU A 112 2.55 11.04 -0.64
N ARG A 113 2.86 11.16 0.65
CA ARG A 113 3.16 12.46 1.27
C ARG A 113 4.56 12.86 0.78
N HIS A 114 4.66 13.69 -0.26
CA HIS A 114 5.88 14.47 -0.41
C HIS A 114 6.01 15.32 0.86
N VAL A 115 7.03 15.06 1.68
CA VAL A 115 7.56 16.08 2.59
C VAL A 115 8.07 17.17 1.66
N VAL A 116 7.33 18.27 1.56
CA VAL A 116 7.81 19.47 0.89
C VAL A 116 8.95 20.00 1.74
N GLU A 117 10.18 19.69 1.37
CA GLU A 117 11.35 20.38 1.88
C GLU A 117 11.41 21.73 1.15
N PHE A 118 11.08 22.80 1.86
CA PHE A 118 11.40 24.14 1.39
C PHE A 118 12.87 24.37 1.71
N GLU A 119 13.72 24.49 0.68
CA GLU A 119 14.98 25.19 0.85
C GLU A 119 14.66 26.66 1.16
N LEU A 120 15.11 27.14 2.33
CA LEU A 120 15.15 28.56 2.68
C LEU A 120 16.52 29.15 2.29
#